data_AF-A0A956VVX0-F1
#
_entry.id   AF-A0A956VVX0-F1
#
_cell.length_a   1.000
_cell.length_b   1.000
_cell.length_c   1.000
_cell.angle_alpha   90.00
_cell.angle_beta   90.00
_cell.angle_gamma   90.00
#
_symmetry.space_group_name_H-M   'P 1'
#
loop_
_entity.id
_entity.type
_entity.pdbx_description
1 polymer ?
#
loop_
_entity_poly.entity_id
_entity_poly.type
_entity_poly.pdbx_seq_one_letter_code
_entity_poly.pdbx_strand_id
1 'polypeptide(L)'
;PEGDVAEFAIECDCRKPGDGMLRRAAADLGIDLSEAWMVGDILDDVEAGNRAGCRTILIDNDNETEWRLSTLRWPTVVVRNLESAARAIVDDIVTHSARRPRSRSVA
;
A
#
# COMPACT_ATOMS: atom_id res chain seq x y z
N PRO A 1 -14.31 11.79 -7.04
CA PRO A 1 -15.24 12.77 -7.64
C PRO A 1 -15.05 13.01 -9.16
N GLU A 2 -13.86 12.86 -9.72
CA GLU A 2 -13.60 13.18 -11.15
C GLU A 2 -13.84 11.96 -12.09
N GLY A 3 -14.98 11.30 -11.96
CA GLY A 3 -15.36 10.18 -12.86
C GLY A 3 -16.22 10.64 -14.03
N ASP A 4 -16.14 9.95 -15.17
CA ASP A 4 -16.95 10.27 -16.36
C ASP A 4 -18.45 9.94 -16.19
N VAL A 5 -18.75 8.96 -15.34
CA VAL A 5 -20.12 8.55 -15.03
C VAL A 5 -20.60 9.33 -13.80
N ALA A 6 -21.47 10.32 -14.01
CA ALA A 6 -21.92 11.25 -12.99
C ALA A 6 -22.46 10.58 -11.70
N GLU A 7 -23.12 9.42 -11.83
CA GLU A 7 -23.63 8.64 -10.70
C GLU A 7 -22.51 8.15 -9.76
N PHE A 8 -21.32 7.85 -10.31
CA PHE A 8 -20.16 7.36 -9.55
C PHE A 8 -19.11 8.45 -9.31
N ALA A 9 -19.35 9.67 -9.80
CA ALA A 9 -18.48 10.84 -9.68
C ALA A 9 -18.63 11.54 -8.32
N ILE A 10 -18.77 10.77 -7.25
CA ILE A 10 -18.97 11.28 -5.89
C ILE A 10 -17.65 11.32 -5.11
N GLU A 11 -17.63 12.10 -4.03
CA GLU A 11 -16.57 12.03 -3.04
C GLU A 11 -16.82 10.82 -2.12
N CYS A 12 -15.80 9.99 -1.96
CA CYS A 12 -15.88 8.78 -1.14
C CYS A 12 -14.49 8.44 -0.61
N ASP A 13 -14.40 8.11 0.67
CA ASP A 13 -13.16 7.64 1.30
C ASP A 13 -12.69 6.27 0.76
N CYS A 14 -13.56 5.61 0.00
CA CYS A 14 -13.32 4.30 -0.60
C CYS A 14 -12.43 4.33 -1.84
N ARG A 15 -12.31 5.47 -2.52
CA ARG A 15 -11.49 5.59 -3.72
C ARG A 15 -10.17 6.24 -3.34
N LYS A 16 -9.07 5.67 -3.85
CA LYS A 16 -7.73 6.28 -3.75
C LYS A 16 -7.79 7.75 -4.19
N PRO A 17 -7.10 8.67 -3.49
CA PRO A 17 -6.10 8.42 -2.44
C PRO A 17 -6.67 8.10 -1.04
N GLY A 18 -8.00 7.98 -0.87
CA GLY A 18 -8.62 7.51 0.37
C GLY A 18 -8.27 6.04 0.70
N ASP A 19 -8.21 5.72 1.98
CA ASP A 19 -7.79 4.41 2.51
C ASP A 19 -8.97 3.54 2.98
N GLY A 20 -10.22 3.97 2.76
CA GLY A 20 -11.41 3.30 3.27
C GLY A 20 -11.63 1.88 2.71
N MET A 21 -11.12 1.57 1.52
CA MET A 21 -11.11 0.18 1.01
C MET A 21 -10.09 -0.71 1.74
N LEU A 22 -8.90 -0.18 2.07
CA LEU A 22 -7.87 -0.93 2.79
C LEU A 22 -8.31 -1.23 4.22
N ARG A 23 -8.91 -0.25 4.91
CA ARG A 23 -9.45 -0.42 6.27
C ARG A 23 -10.57 -1.45 6.32
N ARG A 24 -11.45 -1.48 5.31
CA ARG A 24 -12.51 -2.49 5.21
C ARG A 24 -11.93 -3.88 4.99
N ALA A 25 -10.99 -4.03 4.05
CA ALA A 25 -10.30 -5.30 3.85
C ALA A 25 -9.60 -5.81 5.13
N ALA A 26 -8.99 -4.90 5.90
CA ALA A 26 -8.38 -5.24 7.17
C ALA A 26 -9.39 -5.76 8.21
N ALA A 27 -10.55 -5.11 8.32
CA ALA A 27 -11.62 -5.55 9.21
C ALA A 27 -12.23 -6.88 8.78
N ASP A 28 -12.50 -7.05 7.49
CA ASP A 28 -13.16 -8.25 6.94
C ASP A 28 -12.26 -9.49 7.01
N LEU A 29 -10.94 -9.31 6.88
CA LEU A 29 -9.95 -10.39 6.82
C LEU A 29 -9.12 -10.55 8.11
N GLY A 30 -9.30 -9.67 9.10
CA GLY A 30 -8.50 -9.68 10.33
C GLY A 30 -7.00 -9.39 10.10
N ILE A 31 -6.68 -8.49 9.16
CA ILE A 31 -5.30 -8.15 8.77
C ILE A 31 -4.79 -6.97 9.59
N ASP A 32 -3.55 -7.06 10.08
CA ASP A 32 -2.81 -5.90 10.58
C ASP A 32 -2.18 -5.14 9.40
N LEU A 33 -2.70 -3.95 9.11
CA LEU A 33 -2.22 -3.11 8.00
C LEU A 33 -0.77 -2.65 8.20
N SER A 34 -0.27 -2.56 9.43
CA SER A 34 1.13 -2.17 9.70
C SER A 34 2.13 -3.20 9.19
N GLU A 35 1.71 -4.47 9.11
CA GLU A 35 2.52 -5.56 8.56
C GLU A 35 2.20 -5.79 7.06
N ALA A 36 1.24 -5.07 6.48
CA ALA A 36 0.81 -5.22 5.09
C ALA A 36 1.59 -4.32 4.11
N TRP A 37 1.48 -4.67 2.82
CA TRP A 37 2.04 -3.92 1.71
C TRP A 37 0.91 -3.46 0.77
N MET A 38 0.91 -2.17 0.43
CA MET A 38 0.15 -1.62 -0.67
C MET A 38 1.06 -1.54 -1.89
N VAL A 39 0.69 -2.22 -2.97
CA VAL A 39 1.43 -2.22 -4.24
C VAL A 39 0.56 -1.55 -5.29
N GLY A 40 1.09 -0.53 -5.94
CA GLY A 40 0.40 0.19 -7.00
C GLY A 40 1.36 0.85 -7.97
N ASP A 41 0.82 1.46 -9.01
CA ASP A 41 1.54 2.03 -10.14
C ASP A 41 1.38 3.55 -10.25
N ILE A 42 0.55 4.15 -9.38
CA ILE A 42 0.39 5.60 -9.26
C ILE A 42 0.53 6.06 -7.79
N LEU A 43 0.83 7.33 -7.58
CA LEU A 43 1.04 7.96 -6.27
C LEU A 43 -0.24 7.97 -5.42
N ASP A 44 -1.42 7.86 -6.01
CA ASP A 44 -2.67 7.70 -5.28
C ASP A 44 -2.73 6.36 -4.53
N ASP A 45 -2.11 5.29 -5.05
CA ASP A 45 -1.94 4.02 -4.33
C ASP A 45 -1.01 4.18 -3.14
N VAL A 46 0.11 4.88 -3.35
CA VAL A 46 1.08 5.16 -2.31
C VAL A 46 0.43 5.97 -1.19
N GLU A 47 -0.34 6.99 -1.54
CA GLU A 47 -1.05 7.80 -0.56
C GLU A 47 -2.10 7.00 0.22
N ALA A 48 -2.90 6.17 -0.46
CA ALA A 48 -3.87 5.31 0.21
C ALA A 48 -3.17 4.33 1.17
N GLY A 49 -2.08 3.70 0.75
CA GLY A 49 -1.29 2.79 1.58
C GLY A 49 -0.69 3.49 2.80
N ASN A 50 -0.08 4.65 2.61
CA ASN A 50 0.52 5.41 3.71
C ASN A 50 -0.54 5.92 4.71
N ARG A 51 -1.72 6.35 4.24
CA ARG A 51 -2.85 6.72 5.12
C ARG A 51 -3.39 5.52 5.92
N ALA A 52 -3.44 4.35 5.30
CA ALA A 52 -3.81 3.09 5.95
C ALA A 52 -2.78 2.62 6.99
N GLY A 53 -1.54 3.10 6.92
CA GLY A 53 -0.42 2.62 7.74
C GLY A 53 0.32 1.42 7.15
N CYS A 54 0.08 1.11 5.87
CA CYS A 54 0.82 0.07 5.14
C CYS A 54 2.21 0.55 4.76
N ARG A 55 3.10 -0.41 4.49
CA ARG A 55 4.27 -0.16 3.63
C ARG A 55 3.83 -0.06 2.17
N THR A 56 4.57 0.68 1.37
CA THR A 56 4.14 1.05 0.00
C THR A 56 5.19 0.73 -1.04
N ILE A 57 4.77 0.10 -2.14
CA ILE A 57 5.60 -0.11 -3.34
C ILE A 57 4.95 0.64 -4.50
N LEU A 58 5.72 1.51 -5.14
CA LEU A 58 5.38 2.09 -6.43
C LEU A 58 6.06 1.30 -7.56
N ILE A 59 5.27 0.81 -8.51
CA ILE A 59 5.76 0.21 -9.75
C ILE A 59 5.88 1.32 -10.80
N ASP A 60 7.10 1.77 -11.05
CA ASP A 60 7.42 2.77 -12.07
C ASP A 60 7.49 2.12 -13.46
N ASN A 61 6.30 1.95 -14.05
CA ASN A 61 6.04 1.37 -15.37
C ASN A 61 5.40 2.38 -16.35
N ASP A 62 5.68 3.66 -16.17
CA ASP A 62 5.16 4.79 -16.96
C ASP A 62 3.66 5.11 -16.80
N ASN A 63 2.92 4.42 -15.91
CA ASN A 63 1.52 4.77 -15.62
C ASN A 63 1.39 6.03 -14.75
N GLU A 64 2.37 6.33 -13.89
CA GLU A 64 2.42 7.59 -13.16
C GLU A 64 3.00 8.71 -14.03
N THR A 65 2.14 9.65 -14.41
CA THR A 65 2.50 10.80 -15.25
C THR A 65 2.59 12.10 -14.46
N GLU A 66 2.05 12.13 -13.24
CA GLU A 66 1.96 13.30 -12.37
C GLU A 66 2.64 13.06 -11.02
N TRP A 67 3.96 13.27 -10.99
CA TRP A 67 4.83 13.07 -9.83
C TRP A 67 4.66 14.14 -8.73
N ARG A 68 3.46 14.24 -8.17
CA ARG A 68 3.09 15.16 -7.08
C ARG A 68 3.59 14.62 -5.73
N LEU A 69 4.90 14.69 -5.49
CA LEU A 69 5.48 14.14 -4.27
C LEU A 69 5.07 14.92 -3.01
N SER A 70 4.76 14.18 -1.96
CA SER A 70 4.46 14.67 -0.61
C SER A 70 4.89 13.62 0.41
N THR A 71 4.83 13.94 1.71
CA THR A 71 5.10 12.96 2.76
C THR A 71 4.19 11.73 2.67
N LEU A 72 2.93 11.91 2.27
CA LEU A 72 1.98 10.80 2.07
C LEU A 72 2.15 10.12 0.71
N ARG A 73 2.75 10.75 -0.28
CA ARG A 73 3.00 10.17 -1.61
C ARG A 73 4.41 9.62 -1.76
N TRP A 74 5.19 9.56 -0.70
CA TRP A 74 6.53 8.97 -0.72
C TRP A 74 6.43 7.45 -0.52
N PRO A 75 6.83 6.62 -1.50
CA PRO A 75 6.77 5.17 -1.37
C PRO A 75 7.88 4.65 -0.47
N THR A 76 7.64 3.51 0.17
CA THR A 76 8.70 2.78 0.90
C THR A 76 9.76 2.27 -0.07
N VAL A 77 9.34 1.74 -1.23
CA VAL A 77 10.23 1.23 -2.29
C VAL A 77 9.65 1.59 -3.66
N VAL A 78 10.53 1.88 -4.63
CA VAL A 78 10.18 2.01 -6.05
C VAL A 78 10.81 0.87 -6.83
N VAL A 79 10.04 0.20 -7.69
CA VAL A 79 10.49 -0.93 -8.52
C VAL A 79 9.99 -0.77 -9.95
N ARG A 80 10.53 -1.56 -10.89
CA ARG A 80 10.15 -1.50 -12.31
C ARG A 80 9.02 -2.46 -12.71
N ASN A 81 8.74 -3.48 -11.91
CA ASN A 81 7.79 -4.52 -12.25
C ASN A 81 7.33 -5.31 -11.01
N LEU A 82 6.29 -6.13 -11.20
CA LEU A 82 5.73 -6.99 -10.15
C LEU A 82 6.73 -8.03 -9.61
N GLU A 83 7.63 -8.56 -10.45
CA GLU A 83 8.63 -9.52 -9.98
C GLU A 83 9.55 -8.88 -8.93
N SER A 84 9.99 -7.65 -9.19
CA SER A 84 10.84 -6.88 -8.30
C SER A 84 10.07 -6.45 -7.04
N ALA A 85 8.78 -6.14 -7.15
CA ALA A 85 7.90 -5.89 -6.00
C ALA A 85 7.82 -7.13 -5.09
N ALA A 86 7.58 -8.30 -5.67
CA ALA A 86 7.49 -9.56 -4.92
C ALA A 86 8.81 -9.90 -4.22
N ARG A 87 9.95 -9.73 -4.90
CA ARG A 87 11.28 -9.92 -4.31
C ARG A 87 11.49 -8.99 -3.10
N ALA A 88 11.16 -7.70 -3.23
CA ALA A 88 11.29 -6.75 -2.13
C ALA A 88 10.47 -7.16 -0.89
N ILE A 89 9.24 -7.66 -1.09
CA ILE A 89 8.40 -8.16 0.00
C ILE A 89 9.02 -9.39 0.67
N VAL A 90 9.51 -10.35 -0.13
CA VAL A 90 10.13 -11.57 0.39
C VAL A 90 11.42 -11.26 1.17
N ASP A 91 12.28 -10.40 0.63
CA ASP A 91 13.55 -10.01 1.26
C ASP A 91 13.31 -9.27 2.59
N ASP A 92 12.30 -8.41 2.64
CA ASP A 92 11.87 -7.74 3.85
C ASP A 92 11.41 -8.74 4.92
N ILE A 93 10.55 -9.71 4.54
CA ILE A 93 10.04 -10.73 5.47
C ILE A 93 11.19 -11.58 6.03
N VAL A 94 12.15 -11.98 5.19
CA VAL A 94 13.32 -12.77 5.62
C VAL A 94 14.16 -11.98 6.61
N THR A 95 14.40 -10.70 6.33
CA THR A 95 15.22 -9.81 7.17
C THR A 95 14.58 -9.58 8.55
N HIS A 96 13.25 -9.38 8.59
CA HIS A 96 12.53 -9.14 9.85
C HIS A 96 12.23 -10.43 10.64
N SER A 97 12.04 -11.57 9.97
CA SER A 97 11.85 -12.86 10.63
C SER A 97 13.12 -13.34 11.35
N ALA A 98 14.30 -13.02 10.82
CA ALA A 98 15.57 -13.29 11.48
C ALA A 98 15.81 -12.44 12.74
N ARG A 99 15.08 -11.32 12.90
CA ARG A 99 15.22 -10.38 14.02
C ARG A 99 14.15 -10.52 15.09
N ARG A 100 13.02 -11.20 14.83
CA ARG A 100 11.99 -11.44 15.85
C ARG A 100 12.54 -12.39 16.92
N PRO A 101 12.69 -11.98 18.19
CA PRO A 101 12.94 -12.94 19.26
C PRO A 101 11.78 -13.95 19.25
N ARG A 102 12.10 -15.25 19.23
CA ARG A 102 11.09 -16.30 19.37
C ARG A 102 10.30 -16.02 20.63
N SER A 103 9.06 -15.54 20.50
CA SER A 103 8.16 -15.42 21.64
C SER A 103 8.03 -16.82 22.23
N ARG A 104 8.60 -17.02 23.42
CA ARG A 104 8.33 -18.20 24.24
C ARG A 104 6.82 -18.31 24.40
N SER A 105 6.27 -19.50 24.18
CA SER A 105 4.93 -19.89 24.64
C SER A 105 4.66 -19.31 26.01
N VAL A 106 3.60 -18.51 26.11
CA VAL A 106 2.94 -18.31 27.39
C VAL A 106 2.03 -19.51 27.60
N ALA A 107 2.18 -20.11 28.77
CA ALA A 107 1.52 -21.32 29.26
C ALA A 107 0.00 -21.16 29.38
#